data_AF-A0AAV2SFA1-F1
#
_entry.id   AF-A0AAV2SFA1-F1
#
_cell.length_a   1.000
_cell.length_b   1.000
_cell.length_c   1.000
_cell.angle_alpha   90.00
_cell.angle_beta   90.00
_cell.angle_gamma   90.00
#
_symmetry.space_group_name_H-M   'P 1'
#
loop_
_entity.id
_entity.type
_entity.pdbx_description
1 polymer ?
#
loop_
_entity_poly.entity_id
_entity_poly.type
_entity_poly.pdbx_seq_one_letter_code
_entity_poly.pdbx_strand_id
1 'polypeptide(L)'
;GDALVMSCEYATMSRQNVTLGGLAITDEMCVNYVHYYPKVDLEVCKSSIDTSSLEKYLKFMKRMELQCTSEDLGWVENYQAIEWTPLRASLLHDLYERAPLSMQCNKSSGERFPGYWDNIPIPQVSHPLPVDERKCHSPQEDPKEENLFAFIR
;
A
#
# COMPACT_ATOMS: atom_id res chain seq x y z
N GLY A 1 3.48 -8.68 -22.55
CA GLY A 1 2.83 -7.37 -22.38
C GLY A 1 3.55 -6.62 -21.31
N ASP A 2 3.37 -5.31 -21.26
CA ASP A 2 4.03 -4.46 -20.26
C ASP A 2 3.25 -4.50 -18.94
N ALA A 3 3.93 -4.13 -17.85
CA ALA A 3 3.32 -3.99 -16.54
C ALA A 3 3.27 -2.51 -16.15
N LEU A 4 2.12 -2.05 -15.67
CA LEU A 4 1.98 -0.73 -15.07
C LEU A 4 2.05 -0.89 -13.55
N VAL A 5 3.13 -0.37 -12.95
CA VAL A 5 3.33 -0.38 -11.50
C VAL A 5 3.04 1.01 -10.96
N MET A 6 2.20 1.09 -9.93
CA MET A 6 1.84 2.32 -9.25
C MET A 6 2.15 2.16 -7.77
N SER A 7 2.83 3.15 -7.19
CA SER A 7 3.18 3.19 -5.78
C SER A 7 2.72 4.52 -5.19
N CYS A 8 2.15 4.46 -3.99
CA CYS A 8 1.75 5.62 -3.21
C CYS A 8 2.48 5.59 -1.88
N GLU A 9 3.00 6.73 -1.45
CA GLU A 9 3.61 6.91 -0.14
C GLU A 9 2.62 7.63 0.79
N TYR A 10 2.46 7.13 2.01
CA TYR A 10 1.50 7.65 2.97
C TYR A 10 2.18 8.06 4.28
N ALA A 11 1.70 9.14 4.89
CA ALA A 11 2.15 9.61 6.19
C ALA A 11 1.03 9.45 7.23
N THR A 12 1.16 8.46 8.11
CA THR A 12 0.17 8.12 9.14
C THR A 12 0.55 8.59 10.55
N MET A 13 1.57 9.45 10.69
CA MET A 13 2.11 9.88 12.00
C MET A 13 1.08 10.60 12.89
N SER A 14 0.06 11.22 12.28
CA SER A 14 -1.03 11.89 13.00
C SER A 14 -2.22 10.96 13.33
N ARG A 15 -2.19 9.70 12.88
CA ARG A 15 -3.26 8.73 13.09
C ARG A 15 -2.92 7.82 14.27
N GLN A 16 -3.89 7.59 15.15
CA GLN A 16 -3.72 6.71 16.31
C GLN A 16 -3.91 5.23 15.96
N ASN A 17 -4.79 4.94 15.01
CA ASN A 17 -5.12 3.58 14.57
C ASN A 17 -4.60 3.33 13.16
N VAL A 18 -4.51 2.05 12.79
CA VAL A 18 -4.20 1.63 11.42
C VAL A 18 -5.14 2.28 10.42
N THR A 19 -4.58 2.76 9.32
CA THR A 19 -5.34 3.33 8.19
C THR A 19 -5.41 2.30 7.08
N LEU A 20 -6.61 2.08 6.53
CA LEU A 20 -6.89 1.00 5.58
C LEU A 20 -7.43 1.57 4.27
N GLY A 21 -7.45 0.73 3.24
CA GLY A 21 -8.03 1.09 1.95
C GLY A 21 -9.56 1.09 2.00
N GLY A 22 -10.21 2.17 1.57
CA GLY A 22 -11.66 2.29 1.66
C GLY A 22 -12.20 3.61 1.12
N LEU A 23 -13.51 3.81 1.25
CA LEU A 23 -14.22 5.01 0.73
C LEU A 23 -14.43 6.09 1.81
N ALA A 24 -14.17 5.80 3.08
CA ALA A 24 -14.40 6.75 4.15
C ALA A 24 -13.30 7.83 4.21
N ILE A 25 -13.61 8.97 4.83
CA ILE A 25 -12.65 10.07 5.04
C ILE A 25 -11.43 9.67 5.89
N THR A 26 -11.56 8.60 6.67
CA THR A 26 -10.49 8.05 7.50
C THR A 26 -9.61 7.07 6.75
N ASP A 27 -10.08 6.58 5.60
CA ASP A 27 -9.43 5.56 4.78
C ASP A 27 -8.52 6.22 3.74
N GLU A 28 -7.70 5.41 3.09
CA GLU A 28 -6.81 5.85 2.02
C GLU A 28 -7.14 5.16 0.68
N MET A 29 -6.67 5.75 -0.41
CA MET A 29 -6.78 5.19 -1.75
C MET A 29 -5.50 5.42 -2.55
N CYS A 30 -5.09 4.44 -3.37
CA CYS A 30 -4.04 4.59 -4.38
C CYS A 30 -4.68 4.43 -5.76
N VAL A 31 -4.91 5.52 -6.48
CA VAL A 31 -5.59 5.52 -7.79
C VAL A 31 -4.91 6.47 -8.76
N ASN A 32 -4.74 6.02 -10.01
CA ASN A 32 -4.28 6.85 -11.12
C ASN A 32 -5.27 6.74 -12.29
N TYR A 33 -5.79 7.87 -12.75
CA TYR A 33 -6.68 7.95 -13.90
C TYR A 33 -5.87 8.28 -15.16
N VAL A 34 -5.67 7.29 -16.01
CA VAL A 34 -4.86 7.43 -17.22
C VAL A 34 -5.75 7.73 -18.42
N HIS A 35 -5.49 8.84 -19.09
CA HIS A 35 -6.09 9.16 -20.39
C HIS A 35 -5.20 8.63 -21.52
N TYR A 36 -5.74 7.80 -22.41
CA TYR A 36 -4.98 7.13 -23.46
C TYR A 36 -5.78 6.96 -24.76
N TYR A 37 -5.08 6.64 -25.86
CA TYR A 37 -5.64 6.29 -27.17
C TYR A 37 -4.78 5.18 -27.83
N PRO A 38 -5.38 4.25 -28.60
CA PRO A 38 -6.80 4.08 -28.89
C PRO A 38 -7.60 3.60 -27.67
N LYS A 39 -8.90 3.89 -27.65
CA LYS A 39 -9.81 3.35 -26.61
C LYS A 39 -9.75 1.83 -26.65
N VAL A 40 -9.49 1.21 -25.52
CA VAL A 40 -9.64 -0.25 -25.33
C VAL A 40 -10.79 -0.53 -24.37
N ASP A 41 -11.22 -1.78 -24.30
CA ASP A 41 -12.30 -2.22 -23.39
C ASP A 41 -11.74 -2.58 -22.00
N LEU A 42 -10.87 -1.75 -21.44
CA LEU A 42 -10.29 -1.91 -20.10
C LEU A 42 -10.51 -0.62 -19.32
N GLU A 43 -11.24 -0.71 -18.21
CA GLU A 43 -11.57 0.44 -17.38
C GLU A 43 -10.93 0.36 -15.99
N VAL A 44 -10.94 -0.83 -15.38
CA VAL A 44 -10.30 -1.05 -14.08
C VAL A 44 -9.17 -2.06 -14.24
N CYS A 45 -7.96 -1.62 -13.89
CA CYS A 45 -6.80 -2.48 -13.71
C CYS A 45 -6.22 -2.17 -12.32
N LYS A 46 -6.50 -3.04 -11.35
CA LYS A 46 -6.02 -2.88 -9.98
C LYS A 46 -5.60 -4.22 -9.40
N SER A 47 -4.85 -4.18 -8.30
CA SER A 47 -4.37 -5.35 -7.59
C SER A 47 -4.53 -5.18 -6.09
N SER A 48 -4.60 -6.31 -5.37
CA SER A 48 -4.43 -6.39 -3.92
C SER A 48 -3.53 -7.58 -3.59
N ILE A 49 -3.12 -7.70 -2.32
CA ILE A 49 -2.55 -8.96 -1.83
C ILE A 49 -3.52 -10.12 -2.10
N ASP A 50 -2.98 -11.29 -2.44
CA ASP A 50 -3.74 -12.52 -2.56
C ASP A 50 -4.39 -12.91 -1.21
N THR A 51 -5.67 -13.26 -1.24
CA THR A 51 -6.47 -13.57 -0.04
C THR A 51 -5.83 -14.68 0.79
N SER A 52 -5.31 -15.74 0.15
CA SER A 52 -4.70 -16.86 0.87
C SER A 52 -3.40 -16.46 1.58
N SER A 53 -2.68 -15.48 1.03
CA SER A 53 -1.46 -14.94 1.62
C SER A 53 -1.77 -14.07 2.82
N LEU A 54 -2.80 -13.21 2.71
CA LEU A 54 -3.28 -12.41 3.82
C LEU A 54 -3.80 -13.28 4.98
N GLU A 55 -4.60 -14.31 4.69
CA GLU A 55 -5.10 -15.24 5.70
C GLU A 55 -3.97 -15.94 6.47
N LYS A 56 -2.92 -16.39 5.75
CA LYS A 56 -1.74 -17.00 6.38
C LYS A 56 -1.01 -16.02 7.29
N TYR A 57 -0.87 -14.76 6.86
CA TYR A 57 -0.29 -13.71 7.69
C TYR A 57 -1.12 -13.46 8.96
N LEU A 58 -2.44 -13.34 8.85
CA LEU A 58 -3.31 -13.13 10.00
C LEU A 58 -3.29 -14.32 10.98
N LYS A 59 -3.19 -15.55 10.46
CA LYS A 59 -2.96 -16.78 11.24
C LYS A 59 -1.61 -16.76 11.97
N PHE A 60 -0.56 -16.29 11.30
CA PHE A 60 0.76 -16.10 11.90
C PHE A 60 0.69 -15.06 13.03
N MET A 61 0.06 -13.92 12.82
CA MET A 61 -0.14 -12.88 13.83
C MET A 61 -0.89 -13.41 15.05
N LYS A 62 -1.90 -14.25 14.85
CA LYS A 62 -2.63 -14.92 15.95
C LYS A 62 -1.75 -15.86 16.76
N ARG A 63 -1.03 -16.75 16.08
CA ARG A 63 -0.38 -17.90 16.72
C ARG A 63 1.01 -17.60 17.26
N MET A 64 1.78 -16.78 16.55
CA MET A 64 3.19 -16.51 16.85
C MET A 64 3.35 -15.18 17.58
N GLU A 65 2.57 -14.17 17.20
CA GLU A 65 2.61 -12.82 17.79
C GLU A 65 1.50 -12.59 18.82
N LEU A 66 0.65 -13.59 19.08
CA LEU A 66 -0.44 -13.57 20.07
C LEU A 66 -1.42 -12.39 19.89
N GLN A 67 -1.66 -11.97 18.65
CA GLN A 67 -2.59 -10.89 18.34
C GLN A 67 -4.05 -11.39 18.30
N CYS A 68 -5.00 -10.47 18.51
CA CYS A 68 -6.43 -10.78 18.58
C CYS A 68 -7.11 -10.99 17.21
N THR A 69 -6.38 -11.48 16.21
CA THR A 69 -6.91 -11.79 14.90
C THR A 69 -7.74 -13.09 14.90
N SER A 70 -8.70 -13.21 13.98
CA SER A 70 -9.50 -14.42 13.79
C SER A 70 -9.94 -14.62 12.34
N GLU A 71 -10.15 -15.87 11.95
CA GLU A 71 -10.70 -16.23 10.63
C GLU A 71 -12.19 -15.84 10.51
N ASP A 72 -12.89 -15.69 11.63
CA ASP A 72 -14.29 -15.29 11.67
C ASP A 72 -14.48 -13.76 11.55
N LEU A 73 -13.39 -13.00 11.65
CA LEU A 73 -13.40 -11.54 11.52
C LEU A 73 -13.14 -11.13 10.07
N GLY A 74 -13.73 -10.00 9.66
CA GLY A 74 -13.37 -9.36 8.40
C GLY A 74 -11.92 -8.88 8.40
N TRP A 75 -11.40 -8.55 7.22
CA TRP A 75 -10.02 -8.08 7.09
C TRP A 75 -9.82 -6.78 7.87
N VAL A 76 -10.77 -5.84 7.82
CA VAL A 76 -10.72 -4.56 8.57
C VAL A 76 -10.52 -4.80 10.06
N GLU A 77 -11.40 -5.60 10.65
CA GLU A 77 -11.39 -5.90 12.09
C GLU A 77 -10.09 -6.61 12.48
N ASN A 78 -9.58 -7.50 11.63
CA ASN A 78 -8.30 -8.16 11.85
C ASN A 78 -7.12 -7.18 11.89
N TYR A 79 -7.03 -6.22 10.96
CA TYR A 79 -5.98 -5.21 11.00
C TYR A 79 -6.10 -4.30 12.24
N GLN A 80 -7.31 -3.97 12.66
CA GLN A 80 -7.57 -3.16 13.86
C GLN A 80 -7.25 -3.90 15.17
N ALA A 81 -7.34 -5.23 15.18
CA ALA A 81 -7.05 -6.08 16.33
C ALA A 81 -5.55 -6.30 16.59
N ILE A 82 -4.69 -5.85 15.68
CA ILE A 82 -3.23 -5.96 15.81
C ILE A 82 -2.68 -4.71 16.52
N GLU A 83 -1.87 -4.93 17.55
CA GLU A 83 -1.04 -3.90 18.15
C GLU A 83 0.18 -3.66 17.24
N TRP A 84 0.16 -2.53 16.53
CA TRP A 84 1.18 -2.19 15.53
C TRP A 84 2.46 -1.68 16.19
N THR A 85 3.53 -2.44 16.00
CA THR A 85 4.91 -2.07 16.36
C THR A 85 5.74 -1.87 15.09
N PRO A 86 6.91 -1.19 15.15
CA PRO A 86 7.79 -1.05 13.99
C PRO A 86 8.18 -2.40 13.37
N LEU A 87 8.37 -3.43 14.19
CA LEU A 87 8.66 -4.79 13.72
C LEU A 87 7.48 -5.38 12.93
N ARG A 88 6.25 -5.30 13.45
CA ARG A 88 5.06 -5.84 12.78
C ARG A 88 4.71 -5.09 11.50
N ALA A 89 4.93 -3.78 11.50
CA ALA A 89 4.82 -2.96 10.30
C ALA A 89 5.84 -3.39 9.23
N SER A 90 7.10 -3.63 9.62
CA SER A 90 8.13 -4.15 8.71
C SER A 90 7.78 -5.55 8.18
N LEU A 91 7.22 -6.43 9.01
CA LEU A 91 6.77 -7.76 8.59
C LEU A 91 5.61 -7.68 7.59
N LEU A 92 4.68 -6.75 7.79
CA LEU A 92 3.59 -6.49 6.84
C LEU A 92 4.12 -5.93 5.51
N HIS A 93 5.10 -5.03 5.57
CA HIS A 93 5.76 -4.50 4.38
C HIS A 93 6.43 -5.62 3.58
N ASP A 94 7.22 -6.48 4.24
CA ASP A 94 7.84 -7.66 3.64
C ASP A 94 6.83 -8.61 2.99
N LEU A 95 5.65 -8.77 3.61
CA LEU A 95 4.56 -9.54 3.03
C LEU A 95 4.10 -8.91 1.71
N TYR A 96 3.83 -7.60 1.68
CA TYR A 96 3.36 -6.94 0.46
C TYR A 96 4.40 -6.91 -0.66
N GLU A 97 5.69 -6.89 -0.35
CA GLU A 97 6.75 -6.94 -1.36
C GLU A 97 6.93 -8.31 -2.02
N ARG A 98 6.45 -9.40 -1.38
CA ARG A 98 6.75 -10.77 -1.81
C ARG A 98 5.51 -11.62 -2.09
N ALA A 99 4.36 -11.27 -1.52
CA ALA A 99 3.15 -12.05 -1.66
C ALA A 99 2.58 -11.95 -3.09
N PRO A 100 1.99 -13.04 -3.61
CA PRO A 100 1.21 -12.98 -4.85
C PRO A 100 0.07 -11.96 -4.77
N LEU A 101 -0.37 -11.51 -5.95
CA LEU A 101 -1.44 -10.54 -6.13
C LEU A 101 -2.74 -11.22 -6.55
N SER A 102 -3.86 -10.65 -6.11
CA SER A 102 -5.18 -10.82 -6.73
C SER A 102 -5.46 -9.60 -7.62
N MET A 103 -5.65 -9.84 -8.91
CA MET A 103 -5.78 -8.83 -9.96
C MET A 103 -7.24 -8.61 -10.32
N GLN A 104 -7.71 -7.37 -10.38
CA GLN A 104 -9.03 -7.03 -10.90
C GLN A 104 -8.86 -6.28 -12.22
N CYS A 105 -9.08 -7.03 -13.31
CA CYS A 105 -9.11 -6.52 -14.68
C CYS A 105 -10.57 -6.52 -15.16
N ASN A 106 -11.21 -5.36 -15.14
CA ASN A 106 -12.60 -5.21 -15.55
C ASN A 106 -12.73 -4.39 -16.83
N LYS A 107 -13.65 -4.84 -17.68
CA LYS A 107 -14.09 -4.16 -18.90
C LYS A 107 -14.87 -2.90 -18.59
N SER A 108 -15.15 -2.09 -19.62
CA SER A 108 -16.04 -0.94 -19.48
C SER A 108 -17.49 -1.31 -19.17
N SER A 109 -17.88 -2.58 -19.35
CA SER A 109 -19.17 -3.09 -18.88
C SER A 109 -19.24 -3.34 -17.37
N GLY A 110 -18.11 -3.28 -16.67
CA GLY A 110 -17.97 -3.70 -15.28
C GLY A 110 -17.70 -5.20 -15.09
N GLU A 111 -17.82 -6.01 -16.14
CA GLU A 111 -17.50 -7.44 -16.09
C GLU A 111 -15.99 -7.69 -16.07
N ARG A 112 -15.57 -8.75 -15.38
CA ARG A 112 -14.16 -9.17 -15.36
C ARG A 112 -13.78 -9.79 -16.72
N PHE A 113 -12.53 -9.57 -17.15
CA PHE A 113 -11.97 -10.34 -18.25
C PHE A 113 -11.91 -11.84 -17.89
N PRO A 114 -12.13 -12.75 -18.87
CA PRO A 114 -12.04 -14.19 -18.62
C PRO A 114 -10.61 -14.58 -18.24
N GLY A 115 -10.47 -15.48 -17.27
CA GLY A 115 -9.17 -15.94 -16.80
C GLY A 115 -9.12 -16.15 -15.30
N TYR A 116 -8.02 -16.74 -14.84
CA TYR A 116 -7.69 -16.83 -13.42
C TYR A 116 -6.75 -15.69 -13.06
N TRP A 117 -7.10 -14.96 -12.02
CA TRP A 117 -6.52 -13.66 -11.71
C TRP A 117 -6.07 -13.57 -10.24
N ASP A 118 -6.04 -14.70 -9.54
CA ASP A 118 -5.50 -14.82 -8.19
C ASP A 118 -4.14 -15.51 -8.26
N ASN A 119 -3.34 -15.38 -7.19
CA ASN A 119 -1.98 -15.90 -7.14
C ASN A 119 -1.06 -15.44 -8.30
N ILE A 120 -1.22 -14.19 -8.75
CA ILE A 120 -0.40 -13.60 -9.82
C ILE A 120 0.94 -13.14 -9.23
N PRO A 121 2.10 -13.48 -9.81
CA PRO A 121 3.39 -13.02 -9.29
C PRO A 121 3.55 -11.51 -9.42
N ILE A 122 4.28 -10.88 -8.49
CA ILE A 122 4.59 -9.46 -8.54
C ILE A 122 5.46 -9.17 -9.79
N PRO A 123 5.09 -8.18 -10.62
CA PRO A 123 5.91 -7.77 -11.76
C PRO A 123 7.32 -7.36 -11.33
N GLN A 124 8.33 -7.90 -11.99
CA GLN A 124 9.74 -7.61 -11.67
C GLN A 124 10.26 -6.47 -12.53
N VAL A 125 10.98 -5.53 -11.90
CA VAL A 125 11.68 -4.45 -12.62
C VAL A 125 13.06 -4.97 -13.03
N SER A 126 13.22 -5.32 -14.31
CA SER A 126 14.49 -5.84 -14.84
C SER A 126 15.56 -4.76 -15.05
N HIS A 127 15.13 -3.54 -15.37
CA HIS A 127 16.01 -2.41 -15.67
C HIS A 127 15.49 -1.17 -14.93
N PRO A 128 15.99 -0.88 -13.72
CA PRO A 128 15.63 0.34 -13.02
C PRO A 128 16.15 1.53 -13.82
N LEU A 129 15.36 2.60 -13.87
CA LEU A 129 15.82 3.86 -14.42
C LEU A 129 16.99 4.40 -13.58
N PRO A 130 17.96 5.10 -14.20
CA PRO A 130 19.02 5.76 -13.46
C PRO A 130 18.43 6.68 -12.39
N VAL A 131 19.01 6.64 -11.19
CA VAL A 131 18.62 7.57 -10.14
C VAL A 131 19.17 8.94 -10.52
N ASP A 132 18.29 9.92 -10.70
CA ASP A 132 18.72 11.30 -10.88
C ASP A 132 19.55 11.74 -9.68
N GLU A 133 20.70 12.38 -9.93
CA GLU A 133 21.51 12.94 -8.86
C GLU A 133 20.66 13.95 -8.07
N ARG A 134 20.47 13.67 -6.77
CA ARG A 134 19.82 14.59 -5.85
C ARG A 134 20.64 15.87 -5.77
N LYS A 135 20.22 16.90 -6.51
CA LYS A 135 20.69 18.29 -6.35
C LYS A 135 20.07 18.89 -5.11
N CYS A 136 20.35 18.31 -3.94
CA CYS A 136 20.10 19.02 -2.70
C CYS A 136 20.99 20.25 -2.71
N HIS A 137 20.39 21.44 -2.70
CA HIS A 137 21.11 22.59 -2.17
C HIS A 137 21.46 22.21 -0.73
N SER A 138 22.76 22.23 -0.39
CA SER A 138 23.15 22.24 1.01
C SER A 138 22.27 23.27 1.72
N PRO A 139 21.76 23.01 2.93
CA PRO A 139 21.15 24.06 3.71
C PRO A 139 22.12 25.24 3.66
N GLN A 140 21.71 26.34 3.03
CA GLN A 140 22.39 27.58 3.34
C GLN A 140 22.23 27.70 4.85
N GLU A 141 23.32 27.96 5.56
CA GLU A 141 23.22 28.36 6.96
C GLU A 141 22.26 29.55 7.00
N ASP A 142 21.00 29.29 7.33
CA ASP A 142 20.06 30.34 7.66
C ASP A 142 20.74 31.14 8.79
N PRO A 143 20.89 32.46 8.64
CA PRO A 143 21.50 33.26 9.68
C PRO A 143 20.72 33.02 10.96
N LYS A 144 21.44 32.57 12.00
CA LYS A 144 20.92 32.29 13.34
C LYS A 144 19.79 33.27 13.71
N GLU A 145 18.54 32.81 13.67
CA GLU A 145 17.46 33.44 14.43
C GLU A 145 17.71 33.10 15.91
N GLU A 146 18.62 33.85 16.53
CA GLU A 146 18.58 34.04 17.97
C GLU A 146 17.22 34.69 18.32
N ASN A 147 16.41 33.98 19.10
CA ASN A 147 15.19 34.41 19.79
C ASN A 147 13.83 34.22 19.10
N LEU A 148 13.39 32.98 18.94
CA LEU A 148 11.96 32.66 18.95
C LEU A 148 11.61 31.35 19.70
N PHE A 149 12.30 31.09 20.81
CA PHE A 149 11.92 30.05 21.79
C PHE A 149 11.53 30.63 23.16
N ALA A 150 10.97 31.84 23.17
CA ALA A 150 10.29 32.38 24.34
C ALA A 150 8.81 32.59 24.00
N PHE A 151 7.96 31.84 24.71
CA PHE A 151 6.49 31.77 24.60
C PHE A 151 6.03 31.00 23.35
N ILE A 152 5.38 29.84 23.46
CA ILE A 152 4.17 29.58 24.25
C ILE A 152 4.26 28.20 24.92
N ARG A 153 3.80 28.18 26.18
CA ARG A 153 3.60 27.02 27.06
C ARG A 153 2.65 25.98 26.48
#